data_AF-A0A2M7UR30-F1
#
_entry.id   AF-A0A2M7UR30-F1
#
_cell.length_a   1.000
_cell.length_b   1.000
_cell.length_c   1.000
_cell.angle_alpha   90.00
_cell.angle_beta   90.00
_cell.angle_gamma   90.00
#
_symmetry.space_group_name_H-M   'P 1'
#
loop_
_entity.id
_entity.type
_entity.pdbx_description
1 polymer ?
#
loop_
_entity_poly.entity_id
_entity_poly.type
_entity_poly.pdbx_seq_one_letter_code
_entity_poly.pdbx_strand_id
1 'polypeptide(L)'
;MIQTQEKYYNQLKKNLLDFFSNKKNVKIFLFGSSIRENKFGDIDVGIMGEVKEMDVRKLKEYFEESTFPFLVDIINFNNVDEPFKQNVLSNQITWIKP
;
A
#
# COMPACT_ATOMS: atom_id res chain seq x y z
N MET A 1 -17.57 5.32 -4.76
CA MET A 1 -17.24 3.98 -4.22
C MET A 1 -18.52 3.34 -3.71
N ILE A 2 -18.75 2.06 -3.99
CA ILE A 2 -19.87 1.30 -3.40
C ILE A 2 -19.53 1.07 -1.92
N GLN A 3 -20.52 1.07 -1.00
CA GLN A 3 -20.30 0.99 0.46
C GLN A 3 -19.30 -0.10 0.90
N THR A 4 -19.31 -1.25 0.21
CA THR A 4 -18.39 -2.36 0.45
C THR A 4 -16.92 -2.02 0.14
N GLN A 5 -16.66 -1.31 -0.96
CA GLN A 5 -15.30 -0.90 -1.33
C GLN A 5 -14.72 0.10 -0.32
N GLU A 6 -15.55 1.03 0.15
CA GLU A 6 -15.15 2.01 1.16
C GLU A 6 -14.80 1.32 2.49
N LYS A 7 -15.59 0.32 2.91
CA LYS A 7 -15.28 -0.48 4.10
C LYS A 7 -13.90 -1.14 4.00
N TYR A 8 -13.60 -1.80 2.89
CA TYR A 8 -12.32 -2.49 2.73
C TYR A 8 -11.15 -1.54 2.54
N TYR A 9 -11.36 -0.39 1.89
CA TYR A 9 -10.37 0.68 1.84
C TYR A 9 -10.03 1.19 3.25
N ASN A 10 -11.04 1.43 4.10
CA ASN A 10 -10.83 1.88 5.47
C ASN A 10 -10.13 0.82 6.33
N GLN A 11 -10.47 -0.47 6.12
CA GLN A 11 -9.77 -1.57 6.77
C GLN A 11 -8.30 -1.67 6.35
N LEU A 12 -8.02 -1.59 5.04
CA LEU A 12 -6.67 -1.56 4.50
C LEU A 12 -5.87 -0.38 5.07
N LYS A 13 -6.44 0.83 5.00
CA LYS A 13 -5.85 2.05 5.56
C LYS A 13 -5.47 1.85 7.02
N LYS A 14 -6.41 1.32 7.84
CA LYS A 14 -6.17 1.06 9.26
C LYS A 14 -5.03 0.07 9.47
N ASN A 15 -5.07 -1.08 8.80
CA ASN A 15 -4.02 -2.10 8.93
C ASN A 15 -2.63 -1.56 8.59
N LEU A 16 -2.52 -0.78 7.50
CA LEU A 16 -1.28 -0.16 7.06
C LEU A 16 -0.74 0.86 8.07
N LEU A 17 -1.61 1.72 8.61
CA LEU A 17 -1.21 2.72 9.61
C LEU A 17 -0.86 2.10 10.95
N ASP A 18 -1.64 1.11 11.41
CA ASP A 18 -1.40 0.41 12.67
C ASP A 18 -0.06 -0.32 12.64
N PHE A 19 0.28 -0.98 11.52
CA PHE A 19 1.55 -1.69 11.36
C PHE A 19 2.79 -0.78 11.49
N PHE A 20 2.70 0.46 11.01
CA PHE A 20 3.79 1.44 11.07
C PHE A 20 3.62 2.50 12.17
N SER A 21 2.68 2.32 13.09
CA SER A 21 2.34 3.29 14.15
C SER A 21 3.53 3.69 15.04
N ASN A 22 4.52 2.80 15.19
CA ASN A 22 5.72 3.04 15.98
C ASN A 22 6.90 3.62 15.17
N LYS A 23 6.72 3.88 13.87
CA LYS A 23 7.76 4.44 13.00
C LYS A 23 7.43 5.86 12.57
N LYS A 24 8.47 6.66 12.45
CA LYS A 24 8.39 8.02 11.91
C LYS A 24 8.74 7.98 10.42
N ASN A 25 8.27 8.97 9.66
CA ASN A 25 8.64 9.17 8.25
C ASN A 25 8.41 7.96 7.31
N VAL A 26 7.40 7.12 7.57
CA VAL A 26 6.95 6.11 6.61
C VAL A 26 5.89 6.75 5.72
N LYS A 27 6.13 6.72 4.40
CA LYS A 27 5.17 7.18 3.39
C LYS A 27 4.55 5.95 2.72
N ILE A 28 3.23 5.91 2.69
CA ILE A 28 2.45 4.80 2.15
C ILE A 28 1.50 5.37 1.10
N PHE A 29 1.41 4.73 -0.05
CA PHE A 29 0.49 5.13 -1.11
C PHE A 29 -0.03 3.93 -1.87
N LEU A 30 -1.24 4.06 -2.39
CA LEU A 30 -1.81 3.13 -3.35
C LEU A 30 -1.50 3.61 -4.77
N PHE A 31 -1.21 2.68 -5.66
CA PHE A 31 -1.02 2.97 -7.08
C PHE A 31 -1.63 1.84 -7.92
N GLY A 32 -1.34 1.83 -9.23
CA GLY A 32 -1.74 0.72 -10.09
C GLY A 32 -3.22 0.69 -10.47
N SER A 33 -3.69 -0.50 -10.86
CA SER A 33 -5.01 -0.69 -11.49
C SER A 33 -6.17 -0.44 -10.51
N SER A 34 -5.99 -0.76 -9.22
CA SER A 34 -6.99 -0.52 -8.17
C SER A 34 -7.40 0.95 -8.04
N ILE A 35 -6.50 1.88 -8.38
CA ILE A 35 -6.78 3.32 -8.39
C ILE A 35 -7.32 3.78 -9.74
N ARG A 36 -6.78 3.25 -10.85
CA ARG A 36 -7.15 3.69 -12.20
C ARG A 36 -8.52 3.19 -12.66
N GLU A 37 -8.89 1.96 -12.30
CA GLU A 37 -10.09 1.30 -12.82
C GLU A 37 -11.28 1.30 -11.84
N ASN A 38 -11.12 1.88 -10.63
CA ASN A 38 -12.11 1.79 -9.54
C ASN A 38 -12.54 0.36 -9.20
N LYS A 39 -11.71 -0.63 -9.54
CA LYS A 39 -11.89 -2.05 -9.22
C LYS A 39 -10.93 -2.39 -8.10
N PHE A 40 -11.46 -2.39 -6.89
CA PHE A 40 -10.76 -2.88 -5.71
C PHE A 40 -10.65 -4.40 -5.82
N GLY A 41 -9.50 -4.90 -6.28
CA GLY A 41 -9.29 -6.33 -6.58
C GLY A 41 -7.84 -6.76 -6.35
N ASP A 42 -6.91 -6.10 -7.04
CA ASP A 42 -5.47 -6.29 -6.89
C ASP A 42 -4.85 -4.96 -6.48
N ILE A 43 -4.40 -4.85 -5.23
CA ILE A 43 -4.06 -3.58 -4.58
C ILE A 43 -2.55 -3.42 -4.51
N ASP A 44 -2.01 -2.53 -5.33
CA ASP A 44 -0.60 -2.15 -5.28
C ASP A 44 -0.35 -1.09 -4.20
N VAL A 45 0.50 -1.42 -3.22
CA VAL A 45 0.89 -0.56 -2.10
C VAL A 45 2.37 -0.24 -2.19
N GLY A 46 2.69 1.04 -2.36
CA GLY A 46 4.06 1.55 -2.32
C GLY A 46 4.42 2.06 -0.92
N ILE A 47 5.60 1.67 -0.43
CA ILE A 47 6.12 2.11 0.87
C ILE A 47 7.54 2.66 0.69
N MET A 48 7.80 3.85 1.24
CA MET A 48 9.14 4.46 1.26
C MET A 48 9.41 5.29 2.51
N GLY A 49 10.67 5.70 2.69
CA GLY A 49 11.12 6.48 3.85
C GLY A 49 11.88 5.61 4.85
N GLU A 50 11.65 5.81 6.14
CA GLU A 50 12.34 5.06 7.21
C GLU A 50 11.75 3.64 7.40
N VAL A 51 11.84 2.83 6.34
CA VAL A 51 11.37 1.44 6.29
C VAL A 51 12.52 0.51 5.89
N LYS A 52 12.66 -0.61 6.60
CA LYS A 52 13.62 -1.69 6.27
C LYS A 52 12.93 -2.75 5.41
N GLU A 53 13.71 -3.48 4.63
CA GLU A 53 13.20 -4.59 3.82
C GLU A 53 12.46 -5.64 4.66
N MET A 54 12.96 -5.93 5.87
CA MET A 54 12.31 -6.84 6.81
C MET A 54 10.90 -6.37 7.22
N ASP A 55 10.68 -5.06 7.28
CA ASP A 55 9.36 -4.52 7.64
C ASP A 55 8.35 -4.74 6.52
N VAL A 56 8.79 -4.54 5.28
CA VAL A 56 7.99 -4.79 4.09
C VAL A 56 7.67 -6.28 3.99
N ARG A 57 8.65 -7.16 4.23
CA ARG A 57 8.43 -8.61 4.23
C ARG A 57 7.42 -9.03 5.29
N LYS A 58 7.52 -8.52 6.52
CA LYS A 58 6.55 -8.79 7.59
C LYS A 58 5.14 -8.28 7.27
N LEU A 59 5.03 -7.17 6.55
CA LEU A 59 3.72 -6.67 6.13
C LEU A 59 3.12 -7.55 5.02
N LYS A 60 3.94 -8.06 4.09
CA LYS A 60 3.50 -9.08 3.11
C LYS A 60 2.98 -10.33 3.81
N GLU A 61 3.79 -10.90 4.70
CA GLU A 61 3.42 -12.05 5.53
C GLU A 61 2.09 -11.78 6.27
N TYR A 62 1.93 -10.60 6.87
CA TYR A 62 0.68 -10.20 7.54
C TYR A 62 -0.54 -10.24 6.61
N PHE A 63 -0.47 -9.71 5.39
CA PHE A 63 -1.62 -9.73 4.47
C PHE A 63 -1.87 -11.11 3.88
N GLU A 64 -0.82 -11.88 3.57
CA GLU A 64 -0.91 -13.27 3.09
C GLU A 64 -1.60 -14.18 4.11
N GLU A 65 -1.34 -13.99 5.41
CA GLU A 65 -1.97 -14.75 6.49
C GLU A 65 -3.31 -14.16 6.96
N SER A 66 -3.69 -12.97 6.46
CA SER A 66 -4.91 -12.28 6.89
C SER A 66 -6.18 -12.82 6.21
N THR A 67 -7.32 -12.49 6.80
CA THR A 67 -8.66 -12.70 6.19
C THR A 67 -9.07 -11.55 5.27
N PHE A 68 -8.14 -10.67 4.89
CA PHE A 68 -8.44 -9.57 3.98
C PHE A 68 -8.78 -10.13 2.58
N PRO A 69 -9.90 -9.73 1.96
CA PRO A 69 -10.45 -10.47 0.82
C PRO A 69 -9.80 -10.14 -0.53
N PHE A 70 -8.78 -9.29 -0.55
CA PHE A 70 -8.10 -8.86 -1.76
C PHE A 70 -6.60 -9.13 -1.67
N LEU A 71 -5.98 -9.33 -2.82
CA LEU A 71 -4.52 -9.39 -2.91
C LEU A 71 -3.96 -7.99 -2.67
N VAL A 72 -2.88 -7.94 -1.89
CA VAL A 72 -2.18 -6.70 -1.56
C VAL A 72 -0.71 -6.90 -1.92
N ASP A 73 -0.29 -6.37 -3.07
CA ASP A 73 1.12 -6.37 -3.44
C ASP A 73 1.81 -5.18 -2.79
N ILE A 74 2.85 -5.46 -2.00
CA ILE A 74 3.55 -4.45 -1.22
C ILE A 74 4.94 -4.28 -1.80
N ILE A 75 5.27 -3.06 -2.21
CA ILE A 75 6.53 -2.77 -2.89
C ILE A 75 7.34 -1.78 -2.06
N ASN A 76 8.60 -2.14 -1.81
CA ASN A 76 9.55 -1.26 -1.14
C ASN A 76 10.13 -0.25 -2.14
N PHE A 77 9.57 0.95 -2.18
CA PHE A 77 10.01 2.02 -3.08
C PHE A 77 11.36 2.63 -2.70
N ASN A 78 11.97 2.24 -1.57
CA ASN A 78 13.38 2.56 -1.33
C ASN A 78 14.31 1.80 -2.30
N ASN A 79 13.88 0.62 -2.79
CA ASN A 79 14.75 -0.34 -3.50
C ASN A 79 14.36 -0.57 -4.98
N VAL A 80 13.30 0.06 -5.47
CA VAL A 80 12.92 -0.02 -6.90
C VAL A 80 13.86 0.84 -7.75
N ASP A 81 13.96 0.51 -9.05
CA ASP A 81 14.71 1.34 -9.99
C ASP A 81 14.07 2.71 -10.18
N GLU A 82 14.92 3.68 -10.52
CA GLU A 82 14.51 5.09 -10.63
C GLU A 82 13.50 5.33 -11.76
N PRO A 83 13.63 4.74 -12.97
CA PRO A 83 12.61 4.85 -14.01
C PRO A 83 11.21 4.39 -13.54
N PHE A 84 11.13 3.24 -12.87
CA PHE A 84 9.87 2.73 -12.32
C PHE A 84 9.29 3.66 -11.26
N LYS A 85 10.13 4.10 -10.31
CA LYS A 85 9.73 5.05 -9.26
C LYS A 85 9.12 6.32 -9.86
N GLN A 86 9.82 6.93 -10.82
CA GLN A 86 9.37 8.17 -11.45
C GLN A 86 8.08 7.96 -12.23
N ASN A 87 7.96 6.87 -12.97
CA ASN A 87 6.74 6.53 -13.67
C ASN A 87 5.55 6.39 -12.71
N VAL A 88 5.70 5.67 -11.60
CA VAL A 88 4.60 5.51 -10.62
C VAL A 88 4.23 6.83 -9.96
N LEU A 89 5.22 7.58 -9.44
CA LEU A 89 4.97 8.81 -8.69
C LEU A 89 4.50 9.98 -9.55
N SER A 90 4.74 9.93 -10.87
CA SER A 90 4.23 10.92 -11.83
C SER A 90 2.82 10.62 -12.32
N ASN A 91 2.29 9.44 -12.01
CA ASN A 91 0.93 9.02 -12.32
C ASN A 91 -0.02 9.23 -11.12
N GLN A 92 -1.29 8.85 -11.29
CA GLN A 92 -2.26 8.90 -10.21
C GLN A 92 -1.89 7.93 -9.07
N ILE A 93 -1.74 8.48 -7.87
CA ILE A 93 -1.53 7.74 -6.62
C ILE A 93 -2.44 8.28 -5.52
N THR A 94 -2.73 7.45 -4.53
CA THR A 94 -3.51 7.82 -3.34
C THR A 94 -2.66 7.68 -2.10
N TRP A 95 -2.30 8.80 -1.47
CA TRP A 95 -1.54 8.79 -0.21
C TRP A 95 -2.39 8.30 0.95
N ILE A 96 -1.86 7.32 1.70
CA ILE A 96 -2.41 6.89 2.97
C ILE A 96 -1.87 7.82 4.06
N LYS A 97 -2.78 8.60 4.66
CA LYS A 97 -2.50 9.54 5.75
C LYS A 97 -3.21 9.06 7.01
N PRO A 98 -2.68 9.31 8.23
CA PRO A 98 -3.43 9.12 9.47
C PRO A 98 -4.86 9.68 9.37
#